data_AF-A0A959JI41-F1
#
_entry.id   AF-A0A959JI41-F1
#
_cell.length_a   1.000
_cell.length_b   1.000
_cell.length_c   1.000
_cell.angle_alpha   90.00
_cell.angle_beta   90.00
_cell.angle_gamma   90.00
#
_symmetry.space_group_name_H-M   'P 1'
#
loop_
_entity.id
_entity.type
_entity.pdbx_description
1 polymer ?
#
loop_
_entity_poly.entity_id
_entity_poly.type
_entity_poly.pdbx_seq_one_letter_code
_entity_poly.pdbx_strand_id
1 'polypeptide(L)' 'LQGRIIDRCFENGLLVYPSVGGQEGKDENGLLIAPPYVTSSSESAQLLDIFGTSISQVAQSL' A
#
# COMPACT_ATOMS: atom_id res chain seq x y z
N LEU A 1 -10.68 -1.09 -6.53
CA LEU A 1 -10.38 -0.91 -5.10
C LEU A 1 -8.91 -0.51 -4.90
N GLN A 2 -7.97 -1.24 -5.51
CA GLN A 2 -6.53 -0.96 -5.51
C GLN A 2 -6.14 0.52 -5.67
N GLY A 3 -6.58 1.19 -6.75
CA GLY A 3 -6.24 2.59 -7.02
C GLY A 3 -6.61 3.54 -5.87
N ARG A 4 -7.80 3.36 -5.26
CA ARG A 4 -8.23 4.15 -4.09
C ARG A 4 -7.31 3.94 -2.88
N ILE A 5 -6.79 2.72 -2.70
CA ILE A 5 -5.86 2.42 -1.62
C ILE A 5 -4.50 3.06 -1.91
N ILE A 6 -4.01 3.02 -3.16
CA ILE A 6 -2.77 3.68 -3.57
C ILE A 6 -2.85 5.18 -3.31
N ASP A 7 -3.93 5.83 -3.77
CA ASP A 7 -4.15 7.26 -3.57
C ASP A 7 -4.18 7.61 -2.08
N ARG A 8 -4.90 6.82 -1.27
CA ARG A 8 -4.98 7.06 0.18
C ARG A 8 -3.63 6.86 0.88
N CYS A 9 -2.85 5.84 0.48
CA CYS A 9 -1.50 5.66 1.01
C CYS A 9 -0.62 6.88 0.69
N PHE A 10 -0.69 7.38 -0.55
CA PHE A 10 0.05 8.55 -0.98
C PHE A 10 -0.32 9.80 -0.16
N GLU A 11 -1.61 10.05 0.05
CA GLU A 11 -2.10 11.15 0.90
C GLU A 11 -1.60 11.04 2.35
N ASN A 12 -1.47 9.83 2.87
CA ASN A 12 -0.95 9.55 4.22
C ASN A 12 0.59 9.47 4.28
N GLY A 13 1.29 9.76 3.19
CA GLY A 13 2.77 9.81 3.13
C GLY A 13 3.47 8.47 2.88
N LEU A 14 2.75 7.46 2.39
CA LEU A 14 3.29 6.14 2.05
C LEU A 14 3.20 5.87 0.55
N LEU A 15 4.35 5.61 -0.08
CA LEU A 15 4.41 5.16 -1.47
C LEU A 15 4.27 3.64 -1.55
N VAL A 16 3.31 3.17 -2.35
CA VAL A 16 3.08 1.75 -2.64
C VAL A 16 2.91 1.54 -4.15
N TYR A 17 3.15 0.31 -4.62
CA TYR A 17 3.06 -0.03 -6.04
C TYR A 17 2.03 -1.13 -6.28
N PRO A 18 1.32 -1.15 -7.41
CA PRO A 18 0.52 -2.31 -7.79
C PRO A 18 1.43 -3.54 -7.94
N SER A 19 1.01 -4.67 -7.37
CA SER A 19 1.75 -5.94 -7.51
C SER A 19 1.40 -6.70 -8.80
N VAL A 20 0.40 -6.22 -9.53
CA VAL A 20 -0.09 -6.83 -10.77
C VAL A 20 0.72 -6.27 -11.93
N GLY A 21 1.40 -7.17 -12.66
CA GLY A 21 2.16 -6.82 -13.85
C GLY A 21 1.79 -7.76 -15.01
N GLY A 22 1.63 -7.18 -16.20
CA GLY A 22 1.45 -7.93 -17.45
C GLY A 22 0.01 -8.30 -17.80
N GLN A 23 -0.16 -8.72 -19.06
CA GLN A 23 -1.46 -9.01 -19.69
C GLN A 23 -2.22 -10.18 -19.02
N GLU A 24 -1.51 -11.04 -18.29
CA GLU A 24 -2.04 -12.25 -17.64
C GLU A 24 -2.17 -12.13 -16.11
N GLY A 25 -1.96 -10.93 -15.56
CA GLY A 25 -2.08 -10.70 -14.12
C GLY A 25 -3.51 -10.91 -13.63
N LYS A 26 -3.75 -11.93 -12.81
CA LYS A 26 -5.10 -12.32 -12.35
C LYS A 26 -5.56 -11.64 -11.07
N ASP A 27 -4.64 -11.03 -10.33
CA ASP A 27 -4.90 -10.52 -8.99
C ASP A 27 -5.09 -9.01 -9.02
N GLU A 28 -6.32 -8.53 -9.10
CA GLU A 28 -6.61 -7.12 -9.42
C GLU A 28 -6.28 -6.13 -8.30
N ASN A 29 -6.00 -6.60 -7.09
CA ASN A 29 -5.90 -5.74 -5.90
C ASN A 29 -4.60 -5.87 -5.09
N GLY A 30 -3.63 -6.65 -5.55
CA GLY A 30 -2.37 -6.81 -4.83
C GLY A 30 -1.50 -5.53 -4.83
N LEU A 31 -0.77 -5.30 -3.74
CA LEU A 31 0.07 -4.12 -3.54
C LEU A 31 1.44 -4.53 -2.99
N LEU A 32 2.47 -3.75 -3.33
CA LEU A 32 3.84 -3.91 -2.88
C LEU A 32 4.25 -2.74 -1.99
N ILE A 33 4.81 -3.07 -0.82
CA ILE A 33 5.60 -2.16 0.01
C ILE A 33 7.05 -2.62 -0.10
N ALA A 34 7.87 -1.86 -0.80
CA ALA A 34 9.25 -2.21 -1.12
C ALA A 34 10.21 -1.14 -0.57
N PRO A 35 10.45 -1.12 0.76
CA PRO A 35 11.32 -0.12 1.37
C PRO A 35 12.80 -0.40 1.04
N PRO A 36 13.68 0.60 1.20
CA PRO A 36 15.13 0.41 1.08
C PRO A 36 15.67 -0.68 2.02
N TYR A 37 16.78 -1.31 1.64
CA TYR A 37 17.40 -2.37 2.45
C TYR A 37 17.89 -1.90 3.83
N VAL A 38 18.11 -0.59 3.98
CA VAL A 38 18.56 0.03 5.24
C VAL A 38 17.42 0.30 6.23
N THR A 39 16.17 0.05 5.83
CA THR A 39 15.00 0.27 6.69
C THR A 39 15.04 -0.65 7.90
N SER A 40 14.92 -0.05 9.09
CA SER A 40 14.88 -0.74 10.37
C SER A 40 13.52 -1.38 10.64
N SER A 41 13.46 -2.24 11.66
CA SER A 41 12.18 -2.85 12.09
C SER A 41 11.16 -1.82 12.58
N SER A 42 11.61 -0.76 13.26
CA SER A 42 10.71 0.31 13.73
C SER A 42 10.16 1.14 12.58
N GLU A 43 10.98 1.46 11.58
CA GLU A 43 10.50 2.14 10.37
C GLU A 43 9.55 1.23 9.58
N SER A 44 9.86 -0.07 9.48
CA SER A 44 8.95 -1.05 8.86
C SER A 44 7.58 -1.09 9.54
N ALA A 45 7.55 -1.04 10.88
CA ALA A 45 6.30 -0.96 11.64
C ALA A 45 5.52 0.33 11.31
N GLN A 46 6.20 1.48 11.22
CA GLN A 46 5.57 2.74 10.82
C GLN A 46 4.94 2.67 9.42
N LEU A 47 5.62 2.03 8.45
CA LEU A 47 5.07 1.83 7.11
C LEU A 47 3.77 0.99 7.17
N LEU A 48 3.77 -0.07 7.98
CA LEU A 48 2.59 -0.92 8.17
C LEU A 48 1.44 -0.19 8.90
N ASP A 49 1.75 0.67 9.87
CA ASP A 49 0.74 1.48 10.56
C ASP A 49 0.07 2.49 9.62
N ILE A 50 0.85 3.16 8.76
CA ILE A 50 0.33 4.07 7.75
C ILE A 50 -0.52 3.29 6.72
N PHE A 51 -0.06 2.11 6.31
CA PHE A 51 -0.81 1.26 5.38
C PHE A 51 -2.14 0.79 5.98
N GLY A 52 -2.13 0.30 7.22
CA GLY A 52 -3.34 -0.12 7.94
C GLY A 52 -4.34 1.01 8.14
N THR A 53 -3.85 2.21 8.47
CA THR A 53 -4.66 3.44 8.54
C THR A 53 -5.32 3.74 7.19
N SER A 54 -4.56 3.68 6.11
CA SER A 54 -5.03 3.97 4.75
C SER A 54 -6.12 2.99 4.29
N ILE A 55 -5.94 1.69 4.54
CA ILE A 55 -6.95 0.67 4.25
C ILE A 55 -8.23 0.93 5.05
N SER A 56 -8.10 1.23 6.34
CA SER A 56 -9.25 1.46 7.23
C SER A 56 -10.09 2.64 6.77
N GLN A 57 -9.44 3.74 6.35
CA GLN A 57 -10.12 4.91 5.80
C GLN A 57 -10.85 4.60 4.48
N VAL A 58 -10.23 3.84 3.58
CA VAL A 58 -10.90 3.41 2.35
C VAL A 58 -12.08 2.50 2.68
N ALA A 59 -11.94 1.55 3.61
CA ALA A 59 -12.98 0.62 4.00
C ALA A 59 -14.21 1.30 4.63
N GLN A 60 -14.02 2.37 5.40
CA GLN A 60 -15.12 3.17 5.97
C GLN A 60 -15.89 3.99 4.91
N SER A 61 -15.31 4.15 3.72
CA SER A 61 -15.88 4.89 2.59
C SER A 61 -16.40 3.98 1.47
N LEU A 62 -16.60 2.69 1.76
CA LEU A 62 -17.27 1.71 0.90
C LEU A 62 -18.75 1.61 1.30
#